data_AF-A0A1H5GLJ0-F1
#
_entry.id   AF-A0A1H5GLJ0-F1
#
_cell.length_a   1.000
_cell.length_b   1.000
_cell.length_c   1.000
_cell.angle_alpha   90.00
_cell.angle_beta   90.00
_cell.angle_gamma   90.00
#
_symmetry.space_group_name_H-M   'P 1'
#
loop_
_entity.id
_entity.type
_entity.pdbx_description
1 polymer ?
#
loop_
_entity_poly.entity_id
_entity_poly.type
_entity_poly.pdbx_seq_one_letter_code
_entity_poly.pdbx_strand_id
1 'polypeptide(L)'
;MALLILTKKKVLPKGILDSIEKCCETSEVNLSIEKTSNPKYFELYISKKYKTLNQENEDYFYLNLENDQIEVKDEDKSYYRLGVTDQADYDHLMYDFSLEYLKLNPNHIISLYGESFFTLADLEKIELEGGYYTNWCFGVSRTN
;
A
#
# COMPACT_ATOMS: atom_id res chain seq x y z
N MET A 1 -11.32 -4.59 2.07
CA MET A 1 -10.03 -4.33 1.43
C MET A 1 -9.56 -2.95 1.79
N ALA A 2 -8.61 -2.88 2.72
CA ALA A 2 -8.05 -1.62 3.19
C ALA A 2 -6.92 -1.13 2.28
N LEU A 3 -6.12 -2.05 1.73
CA LEU A 3 -5.09 -1.75 0.75
C LEU A 3 -5.08 -2.82 -0.33
N LEU A 4 -4.98 -2.39 -1.59
CA LEU A 4 -4.90 -3.25 -2.77
C LEU A 4 -3.82 -2.71 -3.71
N ILE A 5 -2.93 -3.57 -4.15
CA ILE A 5 -1.90 -3.26 -5.14
C ILE A 5 -2.32 -3.86 -6.48
N LEU A 6 -2.37 -3.03 -7.51
CA LEU A 6 -2.84 -3.36 -8.85
C LEU A 6 -1.79 -2.98 -9.90
N THR A 7 -1.87 -3.67 -11.04
CA THR A 7 -1.09 -3.33 -12.24
C THR A 7 -1.90 -3.61 -13.50
N LYS A 8 -1.58 -2.94 -14.61
CA LYS A 8 -2.27 -3.16 -15.89
C LYS A 8 -1.73 -4.38 -16.66
N LYS A 9 -0.64 -4.98 -16.21
CA LYS A 9 0.02 -6.12 -16.88
C LYS A 9 0.50 -7.13 -15.85
N LYS A 10 0.50 -8.41 -16.19
CA LYS A 10 1.08 -9.42 -15.30
C LYS A 10 2.56 -9.14 -15.03
N VAL A 11 2.96 -9.30 -13.77
CA VAL A 11 4.35 -9.11 -13.31
C VAL A 11 4.82 -10.41 -12.64
N LEU A 12 6.13 -10.65 -12.52
CA LEU A 12 6.59 -11.79 -11.72
C LEU A 12 6.53 -11.43 -10.22
N PRO A 13 6.00 -12.32 -9.35
CA PRO A 13 5.94 -12.07 -7.90
C PRO A 13 7.28 -11.67 -7.29
N LYS A 14 8.38 -12.26 -7.78
CA LYS A 14 9.74 -11.92 -7.35
C LYS A 14 10.07 -10.43 -7.54
N GLY A 15 9.76 -9.85 -8.71
CA GLY A 15 10.05 -8.44 -8.96
C GLY A 15 9.23 -7.49 -8.07
N ILE A 16 8.05 -7.94 -7.64
CA ILE A 16 7.21 -7.19 -6.70
C ILE A 16 7.81 -7.26 -5.30
N LEU A 17 8.22 -8.45 -4.87
CA LEU A 17 8.88 -8.65 -3.58
C LEU A 17 10.17 -7.82 -3.47
N ASP A 18 11.03 -7.89 -4.48
CA ASP A 18 12.29 -7.10 -4.54
C ASP A 18 12.00 -5.59 -4.40
N SER A 19 10.86 -5.12 -4.93
CA SER A 19 10.44 -3.72 -4.81
C SER A 19 9.91 -3.38 -3.41
N ILE A 20 9.18 -4.31 -2.78
CA ILE A 20 8.67 -4.13 -1.42
C ILE A 20 9.84 -4.11 -0.42
N GLU A 21 10.81 -5.01 -0.57
CA GLU A 21 12.03 -5.02 0.24
C GLU A 21 12.75 -3.67 0.16
N LYS A 22 12.95 -3.16 -1.06
CA LYS A 22 13.60 -1.85 -1.29
C LYS A 22 12.79 -0.66 -0.75
N CYS A 23 11.46 -0.71 -0.84
CA CYS A 23 10.57 0.29 -0.24
C CYS A 23 10.78 0.34 1.27
N CYS A 24 10.86 -0.82 1.92
CA CYS A 24 11.03 -0.91 3.36
C CYS A 24 12.39 -0.35 3.81
N GLU A 25 13.47 -0.70 3.10
CA GLU A 25 14.81 -0.16 3.37
C GLU A 25 14.90 1.36 3.32
N THR A 26 14.17 2.00 2.40
CA THR A 26 14.27 3.44 2.14
C THR A 26 13.39 4.30 3.06
N SER A 27 12.39 3.71 3.71
CA SER A 27 11.29 4.44 4.35
C SER A 27 11.27 4.33 5.88
N GLU A 28 12.34 3.79 6.47
CA GLU A 28 12.39 3.37 7.89
C GLU A 28 11.25 2.41 8.26
N VAL A 29 10.75 1.65 7.28
CA VAL A 29 9.71 0.63 7.44
C VAL A 29 10.40 -0.71 7.60
N ASN A 30 10.05 -1.47 8.62
CA ASN A 30 10.51 -2.83 8.80
C ASN A 30 9.67 -3.80 7.96
N LEU A 31 10.35 -4.78 7.37
CA LEU A 31 9.73 -5.88 6.65
C LEU A 31 10.16 -7.20 7.26
N SER A 32 9.20 -8.07 7.53
CA SER A 32 9.43 -9.48 7.84
C SER A 32 8.58 -10.33 6.90
N ILE A 33 9.20 -11.32 6.27
CA ILE A 33 8.50 -12.26 5.41
C ILE A 33 8.07 -13.44 6.26
N GLU A 34 6.76 -13.59 6.49
CA GLU A 34 6.22 -14.73 7.21
C GLU A 34 5.99 -15.88 6.24
N LYS A 35 6.64 -17.01 6.51
CA LYS A 35 6.46 -18.21 5.68
C LYS A 35 5.08 -18.79 5.93
N THR A 36 4.17 -18.53 5.00
CA THR A 36 2.89 -19.24 4.97
C THR A 36 3.08 -20.63 4.37
N SER A 37 2.24 -21.58 4.78
CA SER A 37 2.10 -22.88 4.11
C SER A 37 1.27 -22.80 2.83
N ASN A 38 0.79 -21.60 2.44
CA ASN A 38 -0.12 -21.44 1.31
C ASN A 38 0.65 -21.14 0.02
N PRO A 39 0.57 -21.99 -1.02
CA PRO A 39 1.26 -21.74 -2.28
C PRO A 39 0.73 -20.50 -3.04
N LYS A 40 -0.45 -19.98 -2.69
CA LYS A 40 -1.11 -18.89 -3.42
C LYS A 40 -0.61 -17.50 -3.08
N TYR A 41 -0.08 -17.28 -1.88
CA TYR A 41 0.38 -15.96 -1.45
C TYR A 41 1.53 -16.03 -0.45
N PHE A 42 2.39 -15.01 -0.49
CA PHE A 42 3.33 -14.71 0.58
C PHE A 42 2.69 -13.71 1.55
N GLU A 43 2.83 -13.94 2.84
CA GLU A 43 2.39 -12.98 3.86
C GLU A 43 3.59 -12.15 4.29
N LEU A 44 3.46 -10.84 4.19
CA LEU A 44 4.51 -9.87 4.47
C LEU A 44 4.05 -9.04 5.67
N TYR A 45 4.77 -9.14 6.77
CA TYR A 45 4.60 -8.25 7.92
C TYR A 45 5.36 -6.96 7.66
N ILE A 46 4.62 -5.85 7.58
CA ILE A 46 5.16 -4.51 7.34
C ILE A 46 4.88 -3.69 8.59
N SER A 47 5.90 -3.10 9.20
CA SER A 47 5.74 -2.25 10.38
C SER A 47 6.57 -0.99 10.33
N LYS A 48 6.16 0.04 11.08
CA LYS A 48 6.93 1.28 11.23
C LYS A 48 6.75 1.81 12.64
N LYS A 49 7.85 2.31 13.22
CA LYS A 49 7.81 2.99 14.51
C LYS A 49 7.56 4.47 14.29
N TYR A 50 6.43 4.97 14.79
CA TYR A 50 6.13 6.38 14.77
C TYR A 50 6.58 7.04 16.08
N LYS A 51 7.35 8.13 15.96
CA LYS A 51 7.74 8.96 17.09
C LYS A 51 6.63 9.98 17.37
N THR A 52 5.70 9.63 18.23
CA THR A 52 4.77 10.59 18.82
C THR A 52 5.34 11.15 20.12
N LEU A 53 5.00 12.41 20.44
CA LEU A 53 5.44 13.11 21.66
C LEU A 53 5.12 12.24 22.91
N ASN A 54 6.15 11.56 23.42
CA ASN A 54 6.21 10.73 24.64
C ASN A 54 5.78 9.25 24.55
N GLN A 55 5.51 8.68 23.38
CA GLN A 55 5.31 7.22 23.21
C GLN A 55 5.83 6.73 21.85
N GLU A 56 6.61 5.63 21.86
CA GLU A 56 6.89 4.85 20.65
C GLU A 56 5.71 3.90 20.42
N ASN A 57 4.92 4.15 19.38
CA ASN A 57 3.94 3.21 18.89
C ASN A 57 4.48 2.56 17.61
N GLU A 58 4.38 1.24 17.55
CA GLU A 58 4.65 0.47 16.33
C GLU A 58 3.32 0.16 15.67
N ASP A 59 3.12 0.72 14.49
CA ASP A 59 2.02 0.36 13.61
C ASP A 59 2.49 -0.79 12.72
N TYR A 60 1.59 -1.71 12.38
CA TYR A 60 1.93 -2.84 11.51
C TYR A 60 0.73 -3.33 10.71
N PHE A 61 0.97 -3.89 9.53
CA PHE A 61 -0.04 -4.65 8.81
C PHE A 61 0.58 -5.84 8.07
N TYR A 62 -0.26 -6.82 7.77
CA TYR A 62 0.06 -7.97 6.94
C TYR A 62 -0.42 -7.74 5.52
N LEU A 63 0.49 -7.84 4.56
CA LEU A 63 0.21 -7.79 3.14
C LEU A 63 0.30 -9.18 2.54
N ASN A 64 -0.79 -9.66 1.93
CA ASN A 64 -0.77 -10.90 1.16
C ASN A 64 -0.36 -10.60 -0.27
N LEU A 65 0.86 -10.96 -0.66
CA LEU A 65 1.39 -10.86 -2.02
C LEU A 65 0.98 -12.10 -2.83
N GLU A 66 0.22 -11.92 -3.90
CA GLU A 66 -0.34 -13.02 -4.70
C GLU A 66 0.69 -13.62 -5.66
N ASN A 67 0.82 -14.95 -5.63
CA ASN A 67 1.63 -15.69 -6.60
C ASN A 67 0.91 -15.90 -7.93
N ASP A 68 -0.41 -16.06 -7.88
CA ASP A 68 -1.27 -16.19 -9.05
C ASP A 68 -2.14 -14.94 -9.17
N GLN A 69 -1.76 -14.04 -10.08
CA GLN A 69 -2.36 -12.72 -10.20
C GLN A 69 -3.77 -12.79 -10.77
N ILE A 70 -4.73 -12.47 -9.92
CA ILE A 70 -6.15 -12.47 -10.26
C ILE A 70 -6.48 -11.21 -11.06
N GLU A 71 -7.17 -11.38 -12.19
CA GLU A 71 -7.68 -10.25 -12.97
C GLU A 71 -8.88 -9.63 -12.25
N VAL A 72 -8.82 -8.32 -12.02
CA VAL A 72 -9.87 -7.49 -11.45
C VAL A 72 -10.37 -6.54 -12.54
N LYS A 73 -11.68 -6.50 -12.76
CA LYS A 73 -12.30 -5.57 -13.70
C LYS A 73 -12.92 -4.42 -12.94
N ASP A 74 -12.63 -3.21 -13.39
CA ASP A 74 -13.28 -1.99 -12.93
C ASP A 74 -13.64 -1.17 -14.16
N GLU A 75 -14.94 -0.93 -14.32
CA GLU A 75 -15.54 -0.39 -15.55
C GLU A 75 -15.08 -1.16 -16.81
N ASP A 76 -14.48 -0.46 -17.78
CA ASP A 76 -13.95 -1.00 -19.03
C ASP A 76 -12.44 -1.32 -18.95
N LYS A 77 -11.87 -1.37 -17.74
CA LYS A 77 -10.43 -1.59 -17.53
C LYS A 77 -10.19 -2.90 -16.78
N SER A 78 -9.15 -3.61 -17.21
CA SER A 78 -8.65 -4.80 -16.53
C SER A 78 -7.35 -4.49 -15.80
N TYR A 79 -7.29 -4.91 -14.54
CA TYR A 79 -6.11 -4.86 -13.69
C TYR A 79 -5.78 -6.26 -13.20
N TYR A 80 -4.55 -6.45 -12.73
CA TYR A 80 -4.09 -7.66 -12.08
C TYR A 80 -3.77 -7.32 -10.63
N ARG A 81 -4.36 -8.08 -9.72
CA ARG A 81 -4.11 -7.97 -8.30
C ARG A 81 -2.74 -8.53 -7.98
N LEU A 82 -1.93 -7.73 -7.29
CA LEU A 82 -0.59 -8.04 -6.88
C LEU A 82 -0.54 -8.34 -5.38
N GLY A 83 -1.16 -7.51 -4.57
CA GLY A 83 -1.15 -7.65 -3.12
C GLY A 83 -2.40 -7.07 -2.49
N VAL A 84 -2.80 -7.61 -1.34
CA VAL A 84 -4.01 -7.18 -0.64
C VAL A 84 -3.85 -7.28 0.87
N THR A 85 -4.44 -6.32 1.58
CA THR A 85 -4.78 -6.49 2.99
C THR A 85 -6.20 -5.99 3.30
N ASP A 86 -6.85 -6.67 4.23
CA ASP A 86 -8.15 -6.29 4.78
C ASP A 86 -8.02 -5.66 6.18
N GLN A 87 -6.81 -5.60 6.75
CA GLN A 87 -6.58 -4.88 8.00
C GLN A 87 -6.74 -3.39 7.76
N ALA A 88 -7.56 -2.72 8.55
CA ALA A 88 -7.93 -1.31 8.33
C ALA A 88 -7.40 -0.37 9.42
N ASP A 89 -6.75 -0.93 10.44
CA ASP A 89 -6.44 -0.23 11.70
C ASP A 89 -5.23 0.72 11.60
N TYR A 90 -4.41 0.60 10.54
CA TYR A 90 -3.13 1.30 10.41
C TYR A 90 -3.02 2.03 9.08
N ASP A 91 -3.93 2.97 8.88
CA ASP A 91 -4.09 3.73 7.66
C ASP A 91 -2.84 4.55 7.32
N HIS A 92 -2.21 5.18 8.32
CA HIS A 92 -1.02 6.01 8.13
C HIS A 92 0.16 5.21 7.59
N LEU A 93 0.37 4.02 8.15
CA LEU A 93 1.37 3.09 7.66
C LEU A 93 1.05 2.61 6.24
N MET A 94 -0.21 2.32 5.93
CA MET A 94 -0.60 1.91 4.57
C MET A 94 -0.37 3.02 3.55
N TYR A 95 -0.64 4.28 3.91
CA TYR A 95 -0.36 5.44 3.06
C TYR A 95 1.14 5.63 2.83
N ASP A 96 1.94 5.67 3.91
CA ASP A 96 3.40 5.80 3.85
C ASP A 96 4.01 4.72 2.96
N PHE A 97 3.59 3.47 3.18
CA PHE A 97 4.01 2.34 2.36
C PHE A 97 3.61 2.51 0.89
N SER A 98 2.36 2.94 0.62
CA SER A 98 1.83 3.08 -0.73
C SER A 98 2.58 4.13 -1.55
N LEU A 99 2.89 5.27 -0.93
CA LEU A 99 3.66 6.34 -1.57
C LEU A 99 5.06 5.87 -1.96
N GLU A 100 5.78 5.25 -1.03
CA GLU A 100 7.15 4.79 -1.25
C GLU A 100 7.20 3.61 -2.24
N TYR A 101 6.21 2.72 -2.18
CA TYR A 101 6.06 1.63 -3.14
C TYR A 101 5.85 2.16 -4.57
N LEU A 102 4.99 3.16 -4.74
CA LEU A 102 4.68 3.74 -6.05
C LEU A 102 5.84 4.56 -6.62
N LYS A 103 6.69 5.18 -5.78
CA LYS A 103 7.94 5.81 -6.26
C LYS A 103 8.87 4.81 -6.95
N LEU A 104 8.90 3.56 -6.47
CA LEU A 104 9.64 2.47 -7.09
C LEU A 104 8.88 1.84 -8.27
N ASN A 105 7.56 1.83 -8.22
CA ASN A 105 6.68 1.21 -9.23
C ASN A 105 5.66 2.20 -9.81
N PRO A 106 6.08 3.22 -10.57
CA PRO A 106 5.20 4.33 -10.97
C PRO A 106 4.05 3.94 -11.91
N ASN A 107 4.12 2.74 -12.51
CA ASN A 107 3.06 2.23 -13.39
C ASN A 107 2.03 1.35 -12.66
N HIS A 108 2.23 1.11 -11.36
CA HIS A 108 1.27 0.39 -10.52
C HIS A 108 0.21 1.36 -9.99
N ILE A 109 -0.85 0.78 -9.45
CA ILE A 109 -2.01 1.50 -8.92
C ILE A 109 -2.26 0.94 -7.53
N ILE A 110 -2.57 1.82 -6.59
CA ILE A 110 -2.98 1.44 -5.23
C ILE A 110 -4.47 1.74 -5.08
N SER A 111 -5.22 0.87 -4.40
CA SER A 111 -6.50 1.24 -3.82
C SER A 111 -6.43 1.25 -2.31
N LEU A 112 -6.85 2.35 -1.72
CA LEU A 112 -7.08 2.45 -0.28
C LEU A 112 -8.59 2.34 -0.04
N TYR A 113 -8.98 1.50 0.92
CA TYR A 113 -10.37 1.21 1.32
C TYR A 113 -11.30 0.69 0.20
N GLY A 114 -10.75 0.31 -0.95
CA GLY A 114 -11.50 -0.27 -2.08
C GLY A 114 -12.38 0.73 -2.83
N GLU A 115 -12.33 2.02 -2.49
CA GLU A 115 -13.20 3.05 -3.07
C GLU A 115 -12.50 3.93 -4.10
N SER A 116 -11.18 4.06 -4.05
CA SER A 116 -10.42 4.94 -4.94
C SER A 116 -9.14 4.29 -5.41
N PHE A 117 -8.77 4.56 -6.67
CA PHE A 117 -7.53 4.11 -7.29
C PHE A 117 -6.56 5.28 -7.44
N PHE A 118 -5.36 5.12 -6.89
CA PHE A 118 -4.32 6.12 -6.82
C PHE A 118 -3.11 5.69 -7.66
N THR A 119 -2.69 6.55 -8.56
CA THR A 119 -1.37 6.49 -9.21
C THR A 119 -0.34 7.25 -8.39
N LEU A 120 0.94 7.12 -8.75
CA LEU A 120 2.01 7.93 -8.11
C LEU A 120 1.70 9.43 -8.18
N ALA A 121 1.25 9.91 -9.35
CA ALA A 121 0.93 11.32 -9.55
C ALA A 121 -0.22 11.80 -8.63
N ASP A 122 -1.18 10.93 -8.32
CA ASP A 122 -2.27 11.26 -7.40
C ASP A 122 -1.76 11.41 -5.96
N LEU A 123 -0.91 10.49 -5.50
CA LEU A 123 -0.33 10.57 -4.14
C LEU A 123 0.64 11.75 -4.00
N GLU A 124 1.49 12.01 -4.99
CA GLU A 124 2.39 13.17 -4.99
C GLU A 124 1.60 14.49 -4.96
N LYS A 125 0.45 14.54 -5.64
CA LYS A 125 -0.44 15.69 -5.57
C LYS A 125 -1.02 15.88 -4.16
N ILE A 126 -1.45 14.81 -3.50
CA ILE A 126 -1.95 14.86 -2.11
C ILE A 126 -0.87 15.40 -1.17
N GLU A 127 0.38 14.96 -1.33
CA GLU A 127 1.52 15.48 -0.55
C GLU A 127 1.74 16.97 -0.78
N LEU A 128 1.68 17.43 -2.04
CA LEU A 128 1.81 18.85 -2.38
C LEU A 128 0.66 19.72 -1.84
N GLU A 129 -0.53 19.15 -1.69
CA GLU A 129 -1.73 19.81 -1.16
C GLU A 129 -1.79 19.83 0.39
N GLY A 130 -0.70 19.46 1.05
CA GLY A 130 -0.55 19.52 2.51
C GLY A 130 -0.57 18.16 3.21
N GLY A 131 -0.58 17.06 2.45
CA GLY A 131 -0.44 15.70 2.95
C GLY A 131 -1.77 15.03 3.28
N TYR A 132 -1.79 13.71 3.14
CA TYR A 132 -2.99 12.90 3.30
C TYR A 132 -3.63 13.09 4.67
N TYR A 133 -2.84 13.06 5.74
CA TYR A 133 -3.32 13.16 7.12
C TYR A 133 -3.65 14.56 7.60
N THR A 134 -3.20 15.60 6.90
CA THR A 134 -3.49 16.98 7.30
C THR A 134 -4.78 17.47 6.66
N ASN A 135 -4.95 17.22 5.36
CA ASN A 135 -5.97 17.90 4.55
C ASN A 135 -6.89 16.96 3.76
N TRP A 136 -6.58 15.66 3.63
CA TRP A 136 -7.36 14.74 2.79
C TRP A 136 -8.18 13.75 3.62
N CYS A 137 -7.57 13.13 4.64
CA CYS A 137 -8.22 12.19 5.56
C CYS A 137 -9.20 12.89 6.52
N PHE A 138 -8.90 14.13 6.93
CA PHE A 138 -9.74 14.93 7.84
C PHE A 138 -10.33 16.20 7.20
N GLY A 139 -9.90 16.57 5.99
CA GLY A 139 -10.28 17.83 5.33
C GLY A 139 -11.60 17.79 4.56
N VAL A 140 -12.37 16.69 4.65
CA VAL A 140 -13.82 16.72 4.38
C VAL A 140 -14.59 16.98 5.67
N SER A 141 -14.07 17.86 6.54
CA SER A 141 -14.91 18.57 7.49
C SER A 141 -15.73 19.58 6.68
N ARG A 142 -16.94 19.14 6.34
CA ARG A 142 -18.04 19.90 5.73
C ARG A 142 -17.92 21.40 6.03
N THR A 143 -17.71 22.20 4.99
CA THR A 143 -18.18 23.59 4.99
C THR A 143 -19.68 23.58 5.30
N ASN A 144 -20.03 24.09 6.48
CA ASN A 144 -21.34 24.70 6.73
C ASN A 144 -21.14 26.21 6.79
#